data_AF-A0A8S0WEC4-F1
#
_entry.id   AF-A0A8S0WEC4-F1
#
_cell.length_a   1.000
_cell.length_b   1.000
_cell.length_c   1.000
_cell.angle_alpha   90.00
_cell.angle_beta   90.00
_cell.angle_gamma   90.00
#
_symmetry.space_group_name_H-M   'P 1'
#
loop_
_entity.id
_entity.type
_entity.pdbx_description
1 polymer ?
#
loop_
_entity_poly.entity_id
_entity_poly.type
_entity_poly.pdbx_seq_one_letter_code
_entity_poly.pdbx_strand_id
1 'polypeptide(L)'
;MKFTSLLAVALLAGGAAAQLGTYDVDELATREFDDELELTAREFDDEIALAARELHEDLALRSLYHVKRQAEDHAELIARAVDILDNALYRRWGSGRYVIDDHTYHREVKPRILSEMRKLKSFTSKCGSNPDFHVERDGTVYPSSRNDKKGQCTKRAFSINMHDLLSSYVQRSRSPSPAGKRKRDLENLEDLD
;
A
#
# COMPACT_ATOMS: atom_id res chain seq x y z
N MET A 1 -19.82 1.54 -41.55
CA MET A 1 -19.70 1.15 -42.97
C MET A 1 -20.04 2.36 -43.86
N LYS A 2 -19.09 3.27 -44.10
CA LYS A 2 -19.24 4.42 -45.02
C LYS A 2 -17.93 4.72 -45.81
N PHE A 3 -16.99 3.78 -45.87
CA PHE A 3 -15.68 3.98 -46.51
C PHE A 3 -15.66 3.67 -48.02
N THR A 4 -16.70 3.04 -48.57
CA THR A 4 -16.70 2.57 -49.96
C THR A 4 -17.24 3.58 -50.98
N SER A 5 -17.89 4.66 -50.54
CA SER A 5 -18.53 5.63 -51.46
C SER A 5 -17.59 6.74 -51.95
N LEU A 6 -16.51 7.07 -51.23
CA LEU A 6 -15.63 8.20 -51.55
C LEU A 6 -14.52 7.85 -52.54
N LEU A 7 -14.07 6.59 -52.54
CA LEU A 7 -13.09 6.11 -53.53
C LEU A 7 -13.66 6.13 -54.97
N ALA A 8 -14.98 5.98 -55.11
CA ALA A 8 -15.68 6.07 -56.39
C ALA A 8 -15.74 7.50 -56.93
N VAL A 9 -15.79 8.52 -56.06
CA VAL A 9 -15.77 9.94 -56.46
C VAL A 9 -14.37 10.34 -56.92
N ALA A 10 -13.33 9.87 -56.23
CA ALA A 10 -11.93 10.10 -56.63
C ALA A 10 -11.57 9.43 -57.97
N LEU A 11 -12.12 8.24 -58.26
CA LEU A 11 -11.89 7.54 -59.53
C LEU A 11 -12.71 8.10 -60.71
N LEU A 12 -13.87 8.73 -60.46
CA LEU A 12 -14.66 9.38 -61.51
C LEU A 12 -14.12 10.76 -61.90
N ALA A 13 -13.46 11.47 -60.98
CA ALA A 13 -12.81 12.75 -61.29
C ALA A 13 -11.55 12.56 -62.16
N GLY A 14 -10.79 11.48 -61.97
CA GLY A 14 -9.59 11.18 -62.78
C GLY A 14 -9.88 10.75 -64.23
N GLY A 15 -11.13 10.41 -64.57
CA GLY A 15 -11.52 9.93 -65.90
C GLY A 15 -12.10 10.98 -66.85
N ALA A 16 -12.47 12.16 -66.35
CA ALA A 16 -13.21 13.15 -67.15
C ALA A 16 -12.33 14.27 -67.75
N ALA A 17 -11.06 14.38 -67.37
CA ALA A 17 -10.16 15.43 -67.87
C ALA A 17 -9.55 15.14 -69.27
N ALA A 18 -9.95 14.05 -69.93
CA ALA A 18 -9.38 13.61 -71.20
C ALA A 18 -10.34 13.80 -72.39
N GLN A 19 -11.16 14.86 -72.42
CA GLN A 19 -11.85 15.25 -73.66
C GLN A 19 -12.41 16.68 -73.62
N LEU A 20 -12.04 17.43 -74.66
CA LEU A 20 -12.56 18.72 -75.14
C LEU A 20 -11.95 19.98 -74.52
N GLY A 21 -11.28 20.74 -75.38
CA GLY A 21 -10.67 22.01 -75.05
C GLY A 21 -11.61 23.21 -75.08
N THR A 22 -10.98 24.36 -74.89
CA THR A 22 -11.54 25.73 -74.81
C THR A 22 -12.32 25.99 -73.52
N TYR A 23 -11.66 26.58 -72.51
CA TYR A 23 -11.88 27.92 -71.96
C TYR A 23 -10.87 28.15 -70.82
N ASP A 24 -10.41 29.40 -70.67
CA ASP A 24 -9.53 29.91 -69.60
C ASP A 24 -10.28 30.00 -68.25
N VAL A 25 -10.88 28.87 -67.87
CA VAL A 25 -11.64 28.59 -66.64
C VAL A 25 -11.03 27.37 -65.94
N ASP A 26 -10.30 26.53 -66.69
CA ASP A 26 -9.59 25.36 -66.18
C ASP A 26 -8.53 25.73 -65.13
N GLU A 27 -7.79 26.83 -65.28
CA GLU A 27 -6.74 27.21 -64.32
C GLU A 27 -7.31 27.73 -62.97
N LEU A 28 -8.47 28.39 -63.01
CA LEU A 28 -9.16 28.86 -61.81
C LEU A 28 -9.90 27.72 -61.10
N ALA A 29 -10.56 26.84 -61.87
CA ALA A 29 -11.23 25.67 -61.32
C ALA A 29 -10.22 24.67 -60.74
N THR A 30 -9.11 24.38 -61.42
CA THR A 30 -8.07 23.48 -60.90
C THR A 30 -7.41 24.03 -59.63
N ARG A 31 -7.17 25.35 -59.55
CA ARG A 31 -6.60 25.97 -58.36
C ARG A 31 -7.54 25.98 -57.17
N GLU A 32 -8.84 26.20 -57.38
CA GLU A 32 -9.85 26.13 -56.32
C GLU A 32 -10.04 24.68 -55.81
N PHE A 33 -9.98 23.69 -56.71
CA PHE A 33 -9.97 22.28 -56.34
C PHE A 33 -8.68 21.86 -55.61
N ASP A 34 -7.52 22.40 -56.00
CA ASP A 34 -6.24 22.13 -55.32
C ASP A 34 -6.22 22.75 -53.91
N ASP A 35 -6.76 23.97 -53.75
CA ASP A 35 -6.89 24.64 -52.45
C ASP A 35 -7.88 23.89 -51.53
N GLU A 36 -8.99 23.36 -52.06
CA GLU A 36 -9.97 22.56 -51.30
C GLU A 36 -9.38 21.19 -50.89
N LEU A 37 -8.57 20.58 -51.77
CA LEU A 37 -7.86 19.34 -51.47
C LEU A 37 -6.79 19.55 -50.38
N GLU A 38 -6.06 20.68 -50.41
CA GLU A 38 -5.07 21.00 -49.40
C GLU A 38 -5.72 21.34 -48.05
N LEU A 39 -6.87 22.01 -48.05
CA LEU A 39 -7.64 22.29 -46.84
C LEU A 39 -8.14 20.99 -46.19
N THR A 40 -8.72 20.08 -46.97
CA THR A 40 -9.21 18.79 -46.47
C THR A 40 -8.07 17.87 -46.00
N ALA A 41 -6.90 17.92 -46.64
CA ALA A 41 -5.71 17.21 -46.17
C ALA A 41 -5.23 17.73 -44.81
N ARG A 42 -5.20 19.06 -44.60
CA ARG A 42 -4.84 19.66 -43.31
C ARG A 42 -5.84 19.32 -42.21
N GLU A 43 -7.14 19.38 -42.50
CA GLU A 43 -8.18 18.97 -41.55
C GLU A 43 -8.02 17.51 -41.11
N PHE A 44 -7.69 16.63 -42.06
CA PHE A 44 -7.44 15.21 -41.76
C PHE A 44 -6.18 14.99 -40.93
N ASP A 45 -5.10 15.73 -41.20
CA ASP A 45 -3.88 15.71 -40.39
C ASP A 45 -4.13 16.21 -38.96
N ASP A 46 -4.94 17.25 -38.79
CA ASP A 46 -5.34 17.78 -37.48
C ASP A 46 -6.21 16.79 -36.69
N GLU A 47 -7.15 16.10 -37.35
CA GLU A 47 -7.94 15.02 -36.73
C GLU A 47 -7.07 13.85 -36.28
N ILE A 48 -6.11 13.42 -37.11
CA ILE A 48 -5.15 12.38 -36.75
C ILE A 48 -4.26 12.83 -35.58
N ALA A 49 -3.80 14.08 -35.60
CA ALA A 49 -2.97 14.63 -34.53
C ALA A 49 -3.73 14.70 -33.21
N LEU A 50 -5.02 15.07 -33.23
CA LEU A 50 -5.88 15.09 -32.05
C LEU A 50 -6.10 13.67 -31.50
N ALA A 51 -6.49 12.73 -32.37
CA ALA A 51 -6.70 11.33 -31.98
C ALA A 51 -5.42 10.68 -31.42
N ALA A 52 -4.26 11.01 -31.99
CA ALA A 52 -2.97 10.54 -31.49
C ALA A 52 -2.64 11.10 -30.09
N ARG A 53 -2.99 12.37 -29.80
CA ARG A 53 -2.83 12.95 -28.47
C ARG A 53 -3.75 12.30 -27.45
N GLU A 54 -5.03 12.13 -27.76
CA GLU A 54 -5.98 11.47 -26.87
C GLU A 54 -5.55 10.03 -26.54
N LEU A 55 -5.10 9.27 -27.56
CA LEU A 55 -4.59 7.92 -27.36
C LEU A 55 -3.31 7.92 -26.50
N HIS A 56 -2.42 8.89 -26.69
CA HIS A 56 -1.21 9.03 -25.88
C HIS A 56 -1.54 9.32 -24.41
N GLU A 57 -2.52 10.20 -24.15
CA GLU A 57 -2.98 10.55 -22.81
C GLU A 57 -3.65 9.35 -22.11
N ASP A 58 -4.55 8.62 -22.78
CA ASP A 58 -5.17 7.41 -22.22
C ASP A 58 -4.12 6.32 -21.92
N LEU A 59 -3.15 6.12 -22.82
CA LEU A 59 -2.06 5.18 -22.59
C LEU A 59 -1.18 5.62 -21.40
N ALA A 60 -0.89 6.91 -21.27
CA ALA A 60 -0.11 7.45 -20.15
C ALA A 60 -0.85 7.26 -18.82
N LEU A 61 -2.15 7.56 -18.77
CA LEU A 61 -2.98 7.38 -17.58
C LEU A 61 -3.07 5.91 -17.16
N ARG A 62 -3.29 4.99 -18.11
CA ARG A 62 -3.30 3.55 -17.83
C ARG A 62 -1.96 3.06 -17.31
N SER A 63 -0.87 3.52 -17.92
CA SER A 63 0.49 3.17 -17.50
C SER A 63 0.77 3.66 -16.07
N LEU A 64 0.39 4.90 -15.75
CA LEU A 64 0.51 5.47 -14.40
C LEU A 64 -0.33 4.70 -13.38
N TYR A 65 -1.56 4.32 -13.73
CA TYR A 65 -2.41 3.51 -12.87
C TYR A 65 -1.78 2.15 -12.53
N HIS A 66 -1.19 1.48 -13.53
CA HIS A 66 -0.49 0.21 -13.30
C HIS A 66 0.74 0.38 -12.38
N VAL A 67 1.55 1.42 -12.60
CA VAL A 67 2.71 1.71 -11.75
C VAL A 67 2.27 2.02 -10.31
N LYS A 68 1.21 2.82 -10.13
CA LYS A 68 0.66 3.13 -8.81
C LYS A 68 0.24 1.85 -8.08
N ARG A 69 -0.54 1.00 -8.75
CA ARG A 69 -1.02 -0.26 -8.16
C ARG A 69 0.14 -1.18 -7.78
N GLN A 70 1.14 -1.30 -8.65
CA GLN A 70 2.33 -2.10 -8.35
C GLN A 70 3.11 -1.54 -7.15
N ALA A 71 3.22 -0.22 -7.03
CA ALA A 71 3.87 0.42 -5.89
C ALA A 71 3.12 0.17 -4.57
N GLU A 72 1.78 0.18 -4.60
CA GLU A 72 0.93 -0.15 -3.45
C GLU A 72 1.11 -1.61 -3.02
N ASP A 73 1.08 -2.56 -3.97
CA ASP A 73 1.30 -3.99 -3.71
C ASP A 73 2.71 -4.24 -3.11
N HIS A 74 3.74 -3.57 -3.66
CA HIS A 74 5.10 -3.66 -3.13
C HIS A 74 5.20 -3.06 -1.72
N ALA A 75 4.54 -1.94 -1.45
CA ALA A 75 4.53 -1.33 -0.12
C ALA A 75 3.88 -2.25 0.92
N GLU A 76 2.79 -2.93 0.56
CA GLU A 76 2.17 -3.93 1.43
C GLU A 76 3.09 -5.13 1.69
N LEU A 77 3.75 -5.64 0.65
CA LEU A 77 4.69 -6.75 0.78
C LEU A 77 5.87 -6.39 1.68
N ILE A 78 6.43 -5.19 1.54
CA ILE A 78 7.50 -4.68 2.41
C ILE A 78 7.00 -4.54 3.84
N ALA A 79 5.81 -3.98 4.07
CA ALA A 79 5.25 -3.84 5.41
C ALA A 79 5.09 -5.20 6.11
N ARG A 80 4.58 -6.22 5.39
CA ARG A 80 4.48 -7.59 5.89
C ARG A 80 5.85 -8.20 6.17
N ALA A 81 6.82 -8.02 5.27
CA ALA A 81 8.16 -8.55 5.44
C ALA A 81 8.86 -7.92 6.66
N VAL A 82 8.71 -6.61 6.85
CA VAL A 82 9.22 -5.90 8.03
C VAL A 82 8.59 -6.42 9.31
N ASP A 83 7.27 -6.67 9.35
CA ASP A 83 6.61 -7.23 10.53
C ASP A 83 7.10 -8.66 10.84
N ILE A 84 7.25 -9.50 9.81
CA ILE A 84 7.80 -10.86 9.96
C ILE A 84 9.24 -10.79 10.50
N LEU A 85 10.08 -9.92 9.92
CA LEU A 85 11.46 -9.75 10.34
C LEU A 85 11.56 -9.17 11.76
N ASP A 86 10.73 -8.19 12.11
CA ASP A 86 10.66 -7.61 13.46
C ASP A 86 10.28 -8.67 14.49
N ASN A 87 9.27 -9.50 14.20
CA ASN A 87 8.87 -10.61 15.06
C ASN A 87 9.90 -11.75 15.12
N ALA A 88 10.67 -11.97 14.05
CA ALA A 88 11.71 -12.99 14.01
C ALA A 88 13.01 -12.56 14.72
N LEU A 89 13.40 -11.29 14.55
CA LEU A 89 14.62 -10.71 15.10
C LEU A 89 14.46 -10.33 16.57
N TYR A 90 13.29 -9.79 16.94
CA TYR A 90 13.01 -9.39 18.32
C TYR A 90 12.02 -10.37 18.92
N ARG A 91 12.54 -11.34 19.69
CA ARG A 91 11.68 -12.12 20.58
C ARG A 91 10.96 -11.14 21.50
N ARG A 92 9.67 -11.37 21.70
CA ARG A 92 8.83 -10.56 22.57
C ARG A 92 8.16 -11.47 23.59
N TRP A 93 8.08 -10.97 24.81
CA TRP A 93 7.36 -11.62 25.89
C TRP A 93 6.01 -10.93 26.12
N GLY A 94 5.01 -11.74 26.46
CA GLY A 94 3.68 -11.27 26.83
C GLY A 94 2.61 -11.54 25.77
N SER A 95 1.41 -11.01 26.00
CA SER A 95 0.27 -11.19 25.10
C SER A 95 -0.60 -9.92 25.02
N GLY A 96 -1.33 -9.77 23.91
CA GLY A 96 -2.26 -8.66 23.71
C GLY A 96 -1.57 -7.29 23.81
N ARG A 97 -2.03 -6.45 24.75
CA ARG A 97 -1.47 -5.11 24.96
C ARG A 97 -0.21 -5.08 25.81
N TYR A 98 0.25 -6.21 26.35
CA TYR A 98 1.46 -6.28 27.20
C TYR A 98 2.63 -6.95 26.50
N VAL A 99 2.74 -6.74 25.19
CA VAL A 99 3.87 -7.21 24.39
C VAL A 99 5.08 -6.32 24.69
N ILE A 100 6.12 -6.92 25.24
CA ILE A 100 7.36 -6.25 25.67
C ILE A 100 8.53 -6.97 24.99
N ASP A 101 9.55 -6.21 24.61
CA ASP A 101 10.82 -6.75 24.12
C ASP A 101 11.42 -7.75 25.13
N ASP A 102 11.91 -8.90 24.64
CA ASP A 102 12.37 -10.01 25.50
C ASP A 102 13.56 -9.61 26.37
N HIS A 103 14.46 -8.76 25.86
CA HIS A 103 15.57 -8.25 26.66
C HIS A 103 15.07 -7.36 27.82
N THR A 104 14.13 -6.45 27.53
CA THR A 104 13.48 -5.62 28.56
C THR A 104 12.72 -6.49 29.57
N TYR A 105 12.04 -7.53 29.10
CA TYR A 105 11.37 -8.49 29.96
C TYR A 105 12.35 -9.17 30.92
N HIS A 106 13.42 -9.78 30.41
CA HIS A 106 14.38 -10.51 31.23
C HIS A 106 15.17 -9.60 32.18
N ARG A 107 15.49 -8.38 31.76
CA ARG A 107 16.34 -7.45 32.52
C ARG A 107 15.57 -6.65 33.58
N GLU A 108 14.35 -6.21 33.28
CA GLU A 108 13.65 -5.20 34.08
C GLU A 108 12.29 -5.69 34.61
N VAL A 109 11.50 -6.35 33.77
CA VAL A 109 10.12 -6.72 34.11
C VAL A 109 10.08 -8.00 34.95
N LYS A 110 10.77 -9.06 34.51
CA LYS A 110 10.79 -10.36 35.16
C LYS A 110 11.29 -10.29 36.61
N PRO A 111 12.38 -9.56 36.95
CA PRO A 111 12.81 -9.42 38.34
C PRO A 111 11.76 -8.76 39.24
N ARG A 112 11.01 -7.78 38.72
CA ARG A 112 9.94 -7.09 39.46
C ARG A 112 8.74 -7.99 39.70
N ILE A 113 8.29 -8.73 38.67
CA ILE A 113 7.24 -9.74 38.82
C ILE A 113 7.67 -10.79 39.86
N LEU A 114 8.91 -11.27 39.77
CA LEU A 114 9.44 -12.29 40.67
C LEU A 114 9.50 -11.79 42.13
N SER A 115 9.85 -10.51 42.33
CA SER A 115 9.84 -9.87 43.65
C SER A 115 8.45 -9.89 44.28
N GLU A 116 7.40 -9.55 43.53
CA GLU A 116 6.02 -9.58 44.02
C GLU A 116 5.53 -11.01 44.25
N MET A 117 5.79 -11.92 43.32
CA MET A 117 5.37 -13.32 43.44
C MET A 117 6.01 -14.04 44.63
N ARG A 118 7.27 -13.73 44.96
CA ARG A 118 7.97 -14.32 46.12
C ARG A 118 7.35 -13.93 47.47
N LYS A 119 6.55 -12.87 47.53
CA LYS A 119 5.77 -12.52 48.73
C LYS A 119 4.63 -13.50 48.97
N LEU A 120 4.18 -14.24 47.95
CA LEU A 120 3.15 -15.26 48.08
C LEU A 120 3.70 -16.50 48.80
N LYS A 121 2.95 -16.99 49.79
CA LYS A 121 3.34 -18.14 50.60
C LYS A 121 3.58 -19.36 49.71
N SER A 122 4.72 -20.02 49.92
CA SER A 122 5.11 -21.25 49.21
C SER A 122 5.31 -21.09 47.70
N PHE A 123 5.44 -19.86 47.18
CA PHE A 123 5.72 -19.63 45.76
C PHE A 123 7.01 -20.34 45.33
N THR A 124 8.14 -20.02 45.96
CA THR A 124 9.45 -20.59 45.59
C THR A 124 9.48 -22.11 45.67
N SER A 125 8.80 -22.71 46.65
CA SER A 125 8.74 -24.17 46.80
C SER A 125 7.86 -24.84 45.74
N LYS A 126 6.80 -24.18 45.26
CA LYS A 126 5.83 -24.79 44.33
C LYS A 126 6.11 -24.44 42.86
N CYS A 127 6.56 -23.22 42.59
CA CYS A 127 6.83 -22.69 41.25
C CYS A 127 8.32 -22.63 40.90
N GLY A 128 9.21 -22.82 41.88
CA GLY A 128 10.65 -22.69 41.71
C GLY A 128 11.16 -21.26 41.86
N SER A 129 12.48 -21.11 41.80
CA SER A 129 13.16 -19.84 42.10
C SER A 129 13.15 -18.82 40.96
N ASN A 130 12.96 -19.28 39.71
CA ASN A 130 12.99 -18.46 38.49
C ASN A 130 12.08 -19.07 37.39
N PRO A 131 10.75 -19.14 37.61
CA PRO A 131 9.81 -19.53 36.56
C PRO A 131 9.76 -18.45 35.46
N ASP A 132 9.24 -18.80 34.30
CA ASP A 132 8.75 -17.78 33.36
C ASP A 132 7.31 -17.40 33.72
N PHE A 133 6.77 -16.38 33.06
CA PHE A 133 5.47 -15.84 33.38
C PHE A 133 4.61 -15.74 32.11
N HIS A 134 3.30 -15.76 32.32
CA HIS A 134 2.29 -15.43 31.34
C HIS A 134 1.51 -14.22 31.82
N VAL A 135 0.98 -13.44 30.89
CA VAL A 135 0.16 -12.26 31.16
C VAL A 135 -1.16 -12.36 30.40
N GLU A 136 -2.25 -12.04 31.07
CA GLU A 136 -3.59 -11.96 30.50
C GLU A 136 -3.95 -10.56 30.02
N ARG A 137 -5.10 -10.43 29.35
CA ARG A 137 -5.56 -9.16 28.76
C ARG A 137 -5.81 -8.06 29.79
N ASP A 138 -6.15 -8.41 31.02
CA ASP A 138 -6.39 -7.51 32.15
C ASP A 138 -5.10 -7.11 32.90
N GLY A 139 -3.95 -7.68 32.54
CA GLY A 139 -2.68 -7.46 33.23
C GLY A 139 -2.42 -8.42 34.39
N THR A 140 -3.25 -9.45 34.57
CA THR A 140 -3.00 -10.53 35.51
C THR A 140 -1.83 -11.38 35.03
N VAL A 141 -0.81 -11.51 35.88
CA VAL A 141 0.40 -12.29 35.61
C VAL A 141 0.38 -13.57 36.44
N TYR A 142 0.78 -14.70 35.85
CA TYR A 142 0.92 -15.98 36.53
C TYR A 142 2.16 -16.75 36.04
N PRO A 143 2.80 -17.56 36.88
CA PRO A 143 3.99 -18.32 36.51
C PRO A 143 3.66 -19.46 35.54
N SER A 144 4.59 -19.74 34.63
CA SER A 144 4.66 -21.00 33.89
C SER A 144 5.41 -22.02 34.76
N SER A 145 4.83 -23.21 34.92
CA SER A 145 5.40 -24.20 35.83
C SER A 145 6.60 -24.89 35.17
N ARG A 146 7.82 -24.58 35.62
CA ARG A 146 9.06 -25.20 35.11
C ARG A 146 9.34 -26.55 35.78
N ASN A 147 8.78 -26.78 36.97
CA ASN A 147 8.91 -27.97 37.79
C ASN A 147 7.53 -28.40 38.29
N ASP A 148 6.59 -28.67 37.38
CA ASP A 148 5.24 -29.04 37.77
C ASP A 148 5.15 -30.47 38.31
N LYS A 149 5.94 -30.79 39.34
CA LYS A 149 6.04 -32.15 39.83
C LYS A 149 4.69 -32.71 40.30
N LYS A 150 3.64 -31.88 40.52
CA LYS A 150 2.27 -32.31 40.90
C LYS A 150 1.14 -31.28 40.60
N GLY A 151 1.20 -30.43 39.57
CA GLY A 151 0.13 -29.44 39.32
C GLY A 151 0.01 -28.35 40.39
N GLN A 152 1.11 -28.01 41.08
CA GLN A 152 1.07 -27.17 42.29
C GLN A 152 1.26 -25.69 42.00
N CYS A 153 1.89 -25.36 40.87
CA CYS A 153 2.08 -23.99 40.42
C CYS A 153 0.95 -23.61 39.46
N THR A 154 -0.22 -23.31 40.01
CA THR A 154 -1.42 -22.98 39.22
C THR A 154 -1.68 -21.49 39.20
N LYS A 155 -2.27 -20.99 38.11
CA LYS A 155 -2.76 -19.61 38.00
C LYS A 155 -3.67 -19.20 39.17
N ARG A 156 -4.54 -20.10 39.64
CA ARG A 156 -5.45 -19.84 40.76
C ARG A 156 -4.72 -19.58 42.08
N ALA A 157 -3.63 -20.31 42.32
CA ALA A 157 -2.85 -20.16 43.54
C ALA A 157 -1.84 -19.01 43.46
N PHE A 158 -1.34 -18.72 42.26
CA PHE A 158 -0.26 -17.77 42.02
C PHE A 158 -0.62 -16.87 40.85
N SER A 159 -1.40 -15.83 41.14
CA SER A 159 -1.67 -14.75 40.20
C SER A 159 -1.65 -13.41 40.94
N ILE A 160 -1.12 -12.40 40.26
CA ILE A 160 -1.09 -11.02 40.75
C ILE A 160 -1.44 -10.09 39.59
N ASN A 161 -2.20 -9.03 39.88
CA ASN A 161 -2.45 -7.99 38.89
C ASN A 161 -1.22 -7.07 38.82
N MET A 162 -0.64 -6.94 37.63
CA MET A 162 0.55 -6.10 37.37
C MET A 162 0.27 -5.07 36.29
N HIS A 163 -1.00 -4.69 36.08
CA HIS A 163 -1.42 -3.78 35.01
C HIS A 163 -0.60 -2.50 34.96
N ASP A 164 -0.48 -1.82 36.10
CA ASP A 164 0.19 -0.51 36.19
C ASP A 164 1.69 -0.64 35.90
N LEU A 165 2.33 -1.69 36.43
CA LEU A 165 3.73 -1.96 36.16
C LEU A 165 3.94 -2.20 34.67
N LEU A 166 3.20 -3.14 34.09
CA LEU A 166 3.39 -3.56 32.70
C LEU A 166 3.08 -2.42 31.73
N SER A 167 2.04 -1.64 32.01
CA SER A 167 1.65 -0.49 31.18
C SER A 167 2.77 0.56 31.06
N SER A 168 3.62 0.70 32.09
CA SER A 168 4.77 1.62 32.04
C SER A 168 5.86 1.20 31.04
N TYR A 169 5.95 -0.08 30.68
CA TYR A 169 6.95 -0.60 29.73
C TYR A 169 6.43 -0.63 28.29
N VAL A 170 5.13 -0.89 28.10
CA VAL A 170 4.50 -0.98 26.78
C VAL A 170 4.50 0.36 26.04
N GLN A 171 4.38 1.49 26.76
CA GLN A 171 4.35 2.81 26.14
C GLN A 171 5.73 3.28 25.67
N ARG A 172 6.82 2.73 26.22
CA ARG A 172 8.18 3.14 25.88
C ARG A 172 8.76 2.43 24.65
N SER A 173 8.23 1.26 24.28
CA SER A 173 8.71 0.47 23.15
C SER A 173 8.13 0.86 21.80
N ARG A 174 7.17 1.79 21.75
CA ARG A 174 6.79 2.45 20.50
C ARG A 174 7.82 3.52 20.18
N SER A 175 8.97 3.09 19.66
CA SER A 175 9.74 3.95 18.75
C SER A 175 8.76 4.55 17.73
N PRO A 176 8.85 5.85 17.42
CA PRO A 176 7.87 6.49 16.56
C PRO A 176 7.94 5.84 15.18
N SER A 177 6.92 5.05 14.83
CA SER A 177 6.74 4.65 13.43
C SER A 177 6.65 5.93 12.59
N PRO A 178 7.45 6.10 11.52
CA PRO A 178 7.38 7.29 10.68
C PRO A 178 6.07 7.42 9.89
N ALA A 179 5.17 6.44 9.98
CA ALA A 179 4.01 6.30 9.11
C ALA A 179 2.77 7.12 9.52
N GLY A 180 2.84 7.98 10.54
CA GLY A 180 1.68 8.72 11.05
C GLY A 180 1.42 10.10 10.43
N LYS A 181 2.34 10.64 9.60
CA LYS A 181 2.27 12.05 9.16
C LYS A 181 1.95 12.29 7.68
N ARG A 182 1.65 11.25 6.89
CA ARG A 182 1.41 11.39 5.44
C ARG A 182 -0.06 11.45 5.00
N LYS A 183 -1.02 11.57 5.93
CA LYS A 183 -2.43 11.77 5.54
C LYS A 183 -2.82 13.23 5.29
N ARG A 184 -2.00 14.22 5.69
CA ARG A 184 -2.30 15.64 5.48
C ARG A 184 -1.67 16.24 4.22
N ASP A 185 -0.77 15.53 3.56
CA ASP A 185 -0.06 16.06 2.39
C ASP A 185 -0.69 15.62 1.06
N LEU A 186 -1.62 14.64 1.08
CA LEU A 186 -2.33 14.20 -0.13
C LEU A 186 -3.64 14.96 -0.39
N GLU A 187 -4.26 15.53 0.65
CA GLU A 187 -5.49 16.34 0.51
C GLU A 187 -5.21 17.73 -0.09
N ASN A 188 -3.96 18.19 -0.13
CA ASN A 188 -3.58 19.48 -0.75
C ASN A 188 -3.28 19.37 -2.25
N LEU A 189 -3.42 18.19 -2.86
CA LEU A 189 -3.22 17.97 -4.29
C LEU A 189 -4.54 17.84 -5.07
N GLU A 190 -5.67 17.77 -4.37
CA GLU A 190 -7.02 17.78 -4.96
C GLU A 190 -7.59 19.21 -5.11
N ASP A 191 -6.89 20.23 -4.62
CA ASP A 191 -7.26 21.66 -4.72
C ASP A 191 -6.54 22.40 -5.88
N LEU A 192 -6.00 21.65 -6.85
CA LEU A 192 -5.44 22.19 -8.10
C LEU A 192 -6.30 21.75 -9.29
N ASP A 193 -7.55 22.20 -9.32
CA ASP A 193 -8.39 22.36 -10.52
C ASP A 193 -9.32 23.57 -10.33
#